data_AF-A0A2V5X649-F1
#
_entry.id   AF-A0A2V5X649-F1
#
_cell.length_a   1.000
_cell.length_b   1.000
_cell.length_c   1.000
_cell.angle_alpha   90.00
_cell.angle_beta   90.00
_cell.angle_gamma   90.00
#
_symmetry.space_group_name_H-M   'P 1'
#
loop_
_entity.id
_entity.type
_entity.pdbx_description
1 polymer ?
#
loop_
_entity_poly.entity_id
_entity_poly.type
_entity_poly.pdbx_seq_one_letter_code
_entity_poly.pdbx_strand_id
1 'polypeptide(L)'
;MVARVSAAGFPVTEQQMTHLASDLGESTMFNRAGGAPTFAVGMAHMFARISAGPTALALWYHFAIMFEALFILTTIDAGTRVGRFLLQDFLGNIWRPLGNTRSWSANLFSSVLLVSAWGWFLYQGIIDPLGGINSLWPLFGLANQLLSVVALCLGTTILIKMHKGKYLFITVLPLCFMCAVTFSAGYLKIFSPDPKLGFLSGARSLLHEAAGIVDPAKAADLARQAGVWQFDALVAVFFLVLVLLIVLGSARQWWQLLRGTRRVVLHESEFVPISAAQLAEF
;
A
#
# COMPACT_ATOMS: atom_id res chain seq x y z
N MET A 1 -27.73 6.82 -0.33
CA MET A 1 -26.73 5.74 -0.13
C MET A 1 -27.41 4.39 0.12
N VAL A 2 -28.44 4.35 0.98
CA VAL A 2 -29.24 3.14 1.25
C VAL A 2 -29.85 2.49 0.00
N ALA A 3 -30.40 3.29 -0.93
CA ALA A 3 -30.92 2.77 -2.19
C ALA A 3 -29.88 2.04 -3.07
N ARG A 4 -28.58 2.39 -2.96
CA ARG A 4 -27.51 1.70 -3.70
C ARG A 4 -27.01 0.43 -3.02
N VAL A 5 -27.06 0.36 -1.68
CA VAL A 5 -26.70 -0.83 -0.89
C VAL A 5 -27.80 -1.89 -1.00
N SER A 6 -29.08 -1.48 -0.92
CA SER A 6 -30.22 -2.39 -1.14
C SER A 6 -30.29 -2.94 -2.57
N ALA A 7 -29.80 -2.19 -3.57
CA ALA A 7 -29.67 -2.67 -4.95
C ALA A 7 -28.52 -3.69 -5.15
N ALA A 8 -27.57 -3.78 -4.21
CA ALA A 8 -26.43 -4.70 -4.25
C ALA A 8 -26.70 -6.06 -3.56
N GLY A 9 -27.97 -6.33 -3.18
CA GLY A 9 -28.40 -7.62 -2.61
C GLY A 9 -28.41 -7.71 -1.08
N PHE A 10 -28.09 -6.62 -0.37
CA PHE A 10 -28.17 -6.53 1.09
C PHE A 10 -29.14 -5.41 1.48
N PRO A 11 -30.44 -5.69 1.66
CA PRO A 11 -31.42 -4.67 2.01
C PRO A 11 -31.19 -4.20 3.45
N VAL A 12 -30.44 -3.12 3.61
CA VAL A 12 -30.27 -2.41 4.89
C VAL A 12 -31.29 -1.27 4.91
N THR A 13 -32.16 -1.20 5.91
CA THR A 13 -33.09 -0.08 6.04
C THR A 13 -32.46 1.09 6.80
N GLU A 14 -32.87 2.33 6.49
CA GLU A 14 -32.40 3.53 7.23
C GLU A 14 -32.68 3.40 8.73
N GLN A 15 -33.82 2.80 9.09
CA GLN A 15 -34.17 2.51 10.48
C GLN A 15 -33.20 1.54 11.17
N GLN A 16 -32.68 0.52 10.49
CA GLN A 16 -31.68 -0.40 11.05
C GLN A 16 -30.34 0.29 11.29
N MET A 17 -29.91 1.18 10.40
CA MET A 17 -28.66 1.95 10.58
C MET A 17 -28.78 2.96 11.73
N THR A 18 -29.94 3.59 11.90
CA THR A 18 -30.20 4.50 13.02
C THR A 18 -30.28 3.76 14.35
N HIS A 19 -30.89 2.57 14.39
CA HIS A 19 -30.92 1.72 15.58
C HIS A 19 -29.51 1.23 15.95
N LEU A 20 -28.72 0.81 14.96
CA LEU A 20 -27.33 0.39 15.17
C LEU A 20 -26.44 1.54 15.68
N ALA A 21 -26.62 2.76 15.15
CA ALA A 21 -25.91 3.94 15.65
C ALA A 21 -26.25 4.23 17.12
N SER A 22 -27.54 4.17 17.47
CA SER A 22 -28.02 4.33 18.85
C SER A 22 -27.47 3.26 19.79
N ASP A 23 -27.45 1.99 19.38
CA ASP A 23 -26.95 0.86 20.19
C ASP A 23 -25.43 0.93 20.43
N LEU A 24 -24.70 1.57 19.51
CA LEU A 24 -23.25 1.80 19.59
C LEU A 24 -22.89 3.11 20.30
N GLY A 25 -23.88 3.96 20.64
CA GLY A 25 -23.66 5.26 21.27
C GLY A 25 -23.19 6.37 20.32
N GLU A 26 -23.40 6.21 19.01
CA GLU A 26 -22.99 7.14 17.97
C GLU A 26 -24.18 7.90 17.37
N SER A 27 -23.96 9.17 16.98
CA SER A 27 -25.02 10.01 16.43
C SER A 27 -25.40 9.63 14.99
N THR A 28 -24.45 9.16 14.18
CA THR A 28 -24.68 8.63 12.83
C THR A 28 -23.60 7.62 12.40
N MET A 29 -23.99 6.59 11.64
CA MET A 29 -23.07 5.65 10.96
C MET A 29 -22.82 6.00 9.48
N PHE A 30 -23.49 7.03 8.96
CA PHE A 30 -23.31 7.50 7.59
C PHE A 30 -21.96 8.24 7.45
N ASN A 31 -21.24 8.03 6.33
CA ASN A 31 -19.86 8.52 6.08
C ASN A 31 -18.73 7.95 6.96
N ARG A 32 -19.02 7.05 7.91
CA ARG A 32 -17.99 6.28 8.66
C ARG A 32 -17.78 4.86 8.13
N ALA A 33 -18.28 4.53 6.94
CA ALA A 33 -18.13 3.23 6.31
C ALA A 33 -16.72 3.03 5.70
N GLY A 34 -15.69 3.06 6.54
CA GLY A 34 -14.38 2.50 6.21
C GLY A 34 -14.33 1.01 6.57
N GLY A 35 -13.37 0.27 6.01
CA GLY A 35 -13.23 -1.17 6.30
C GLY A 35 -13.04 -1.47 7.79
N ALA A 36 -12.45 -0.55 8.54
CA ALA A 36 -12.14 -0.74 9.95
C ALA A 36 -13.32 -0.44 10.91
N PRO A 37 -14.12 0.64 10.72
CA PRO A 37 -15.41 0.78 11.41
C PRO A 37 -16.38 -0.38 11.14
N THR A 38 -16.42 -0.91 9.91
CA THR A 38 -17.25 -2.10 9.58
C THR A 38 -16.73 -3.36 10.29
N PHE A 39 -15.42 -3.52 10.42
CA PHE A 39 -14.81 -4.62 11.18
C PHE A 39 -15.11 -4.51 12.68
N ALA A 40 -14.98 -3.32 13.26
CA ALA A 40 -15.30 -3.06 14.66
C ALA A 40 -16.77 -3.38 14.99
N VAL A 41 -17.70 -2.96 14.12
CA VAL A 41 -19.13 -3.30 14.21
C VAL A 41 -19.36 -4.80 14.10
N GLY A 42 -18.66 -5.48 13.18
CA GLY A 42 -18.74 -6.94 13.02
C GLY A 42 -18.29 -7.69 14.27
N MET A 43 -17.16 -7.28 14.87
CA MET A 43 -16.69 -7.83 16.14
C MET A 43 -17.67 -7.55 17.29
N ALA A 44 -18.17 -6.31 17.41
CA ALA A 44 -19.14 -5.95 18.43
C ALA A 44 -20.42 -6.80 18.35
N HIS A 45 -20.94 -7.04 17.13
CA HIS A 45 -22.07 -7.94 16.92
C HIS A 45 -21.76 -9.40 17.29
N MET A 46 -20.57 -9.89 16.96
CA MET A 46 -20.15 -11.26 17.28
C MET A 46 -20.02 -11.45 18.80
N PHE A 47 -19.42 -10.48 19.50
CA PHE A 47 -19.26 -10.53 20.96
C PHE A 47 -20.55 -10.26 21.72
N ALA A 48 -21.46 -9.42 21.21
CA ALA A 48 -22.78 -9.20 21.81
C ALA A 48 -23.67 -10.44 21.77
N ARG A 49 -23.47 -11.35 20.79
CA ARG A 49 -24.16 -12.65 20.77
C ARG A 49 -23.65 -13.62 21.84
N ILE A 50 -22.43 -13.41 22.33
CA ILE A 50 -21.77 -14.25 23.34
C ILE A 50 -21.95 -13.67 24.75
N SER A 51 -21.99 -12.34 24.88
CA SER A 51 -22.25 -11.63 26.14
C SER A 51 -23.69 -11.15 26.22
N ALA A 52 -24.51 -11.80 27.06
CA ALA A 52 -25.93 -11.52 27.25
C ALA A 52 -26.24 -10.21 28.03
N GLY A 53 -25.71 -9.06 27.61
CA GLY A 53 -25.95 -7.78 28.29
C GLY A 53 -25.71 -6.51 27.43
N PRO A 54 -26.59 -5.49 27.49
CA PRO A 54 -26.46 -4.24 26.71
C PRO A 54 -25.17 -3.45 27.02
N THR A 55 -24.67 -3.54 28.26
CA THR A 55 -23.43 -2.88 28.72
C THR A 55 -22.17 -3.47 28.09
N ALA A 56 -22.21 -4.72 27.61
CA ALA A 56 -21.07 -5.34 26.93
C ALA A 56 -20.84 -4.71 25.55
N LEU A 57 -21.90 -4.28 24.86
CA LEU A 57 -21.83 -3.77 23.48
C LEU A 57 -21.01 -2.48 23.40
N ALA A 58 -21.25 -1.52 24.32
CA ALA A 58 -20.48 -0.29 24.42
C ALA A 58 -19.00 -0.52 24.77
N LEU A 59 -18.72 -1.49 25.66
CA LEU A 59 -17.35 -1.88 26.01
C LEU A 59 -16.63 -2.54 24.82
N TRP A 60 -17.29 -3.44 24.10
CA TRP A 60 -16.76 -4.09 22.91
C TRP A 60 -16.54 -3.11 21.75
N TYR A 61 -17.40 -2.10 21.60
CA TYR A 61 -17.23 -1.04 20.60
C TYR A 61 -16.00 -0.16 20.91
N HIS A 62 -15.85 0.31 22.14
CA HIS A 62 -14.66 1.10 22.55
C HIS A 62 -13.39 0.26 22.45
N PHE A 63 -13.43 -1.00 22.88
CA PHE A 63 -12.31 -1.92 22.72
C PHE A 63 -11.92 -2.09 21.24
N ALA A 64 -12.89 -2.24 20.34
CA ALA A 64 -12.64 -2.39 18.91
C ALA A 64 -12.02 -1.14 18.28
N ILE A 65 -12.51 0.06 18.60
CA ILE A 65 -11.93 1.33 18.11
C ILE A 65 -10.53 1.57 18.70
N MET A 66 -10.33 1.30 19.99
CA MET A 66 -9.01 1.43 20.61
C MET A 66 -8.01 0.44 20.02
N PHE A 67 -8.41 -0.80 19.81
CA PHE A 67 -7.59 -1.83 19.17
C PHE A 67 -7.20 -1.42 17.74
N GLU A 68 -8.15 -0.91 16.96
CA GLU A 68 -7.89 -0.37 15.62
C GLU A 68 -6.89 0.79 15.65
N ALA A 69 -7.11 1.77 16.54
CA ALA A 69 -6.22 2.91 16.69
C ALA A 69 -4.79 2.48 17.09
N LEU A 70 -4.66 1.53 18.02
CA LEU A 70 -3.37 0.95 18.42
C LEU A 70 -2.69 0.19 17.26
N PHE A 71 -3.46 -0.54 16.46
CA PHE A 71 -2.95 -1.24 15.28
C PHE A 71 -2.42 -0.25 14.24
N ILE A 72 -3.19 0.82 13.94
CA ILE A 72 -2.77 1.90 13.04
C ILE A 72 -1.51 2.60 13.59
N LEU A 73 -1.49 2.95 14.87
CA LEU A 73 -0.35 3.63 15.49
C LEU A 73 0.92 2.76 15.45
N THR A 74 0.79 1.47 15.73
CA THR A 74 1.89 0.51 15.63
C THR A 74 2.42 0.41 14.20
N THR A 75 1.51 0.38 13.22
CA THR A 75 1.87 0.33 11.80
C THR A 75 2.59 1.60 11.36
N ILE A 76 2.10 2.77 11.78
CA ILE A 76 2.73 4.07 11.48
C ILE A 76 4.08 4.21 12.18
N ASP A 77 4.24 3.77 13.43
CA ASP A 77 5.52 3.80 14.14
C ASP A 77 6.56 2.92 13.43
N ALA A 78 6.21 1.67 13.16
CA ALA A 78 7.07 0.74 12.43
C ALA A 78 7.40 1.27 11.02
N GLY A 79 6.39 1.78 10.31
CA GLY A 79 6.53 2.36 8.97
C GLY A 79 7.42 3.60 8.96
N THR A 80 7.30 4.49 9.94
CA THR A 80 8.15 5.68 10.09
C THR A 80 9.60 5.28 10.39
N ARG A 81 9.79 4.24 11.21
CA ARG A 81 11.12 3.72 11.52
C ARG A 81 11.81 3.15 10.28
N VAL A 82 11.12 2.27 9.53
CA VAL A 82 11.65 1.67 8.30
C VAL A 82 11.81 2.73 7.21
N GLY A 83 10.83 3.62 7.04
CA GLY A 83 10.87 4.70 6.07
C GLY A 83 12.05 5.64 6.29
N ARG A 84 12.43 5.89 7.55
CA ARG A 84 13.63 6.69 7.85
C ARG A 84 14.88 6.01 7.33
N PHE A 85 15.04 4.71 7.55
CA PHE A 85 16.19 3.96 7.04
C PHE A 85 16.22 3.95 5.51
N LEU A 86 15.08 3.73 4.85
CA LEU A 86 14.98 3.78 3.39
C LEU A 86 15.30 5.18 2.82
N LEU A 87 14.82 6.24 3.47
CA LEU A 87 15.09 7.62 3.10
C LEU A 87 16.58 7.95 3.26
N GLN A 88 17.20 7.50 4.35
CA GLN A 88 18.63 7.68 4.61
C GLN A 88 19.50 6.91 3.62
N ASP A 89 19.12 5.69 3.24
CA ASP A 89 19.81 4.93 2.21
C ASP A 89 19.73 5.62 0.83
N PHE A 90 18.54 6.13 0.48
CA PHE A 90 18.34 6.88 -0.76
C PHE A 90 19.13 8.20 -0.77
N LEU A 91 19.01 9.01 0.29
CA LEU A 91 19.73 10.27 0.43
C LEU A 91 21.24 10.05 0.55
N GLY A 92 21.68 8.96 1.15
CA GLY A 92 23.09 8.58 1.26
C GLY A 92 23.74 8.30 -0.09
N ASN A 93 22.96 7.81 -1.07
CA ASN A 93 23.42 7.63 -2.44
C ASN A 93 23.58 8.97 -3.21
N ILE A 94 22.86 10.02 -2.80
CA ILE A 94 22.97 11.37 -3.39
C ILE A 94 24.04 12.20 -2.66
N TRP A 95 24.05 12.15 -1.32
CA TRP A 95 25.00 12.86 -0.48
C TRP A 95 25.44 12.02 0.72
N ARG A 96 26.70 11.56 0.68
CA ARG A 96 27.31 10.64 1.66
C ARG A 96 27.12 11.00 3.16
N PRO A 97 27.13 12.28 3.58
CA PRO A 97 26.91 12.65 4.99
C PRO A 97 25.49 12.34 5.50
N LEU A 98 24.48 12.34 4.62
CA LEU A 98 23.08 12.06 4.98
C LEU A 98 22.79 10.56 5.14
N GLY A 99 23.62 9.69 4.56
CA GLY A 99 23.55 8.24 4.76
C GLY A 99 24.17 7.75 6.07
N ASN A 100 24.78 8.64 6.86
CA ASN A 100 25.39 8.25 8.12
C ASN A 100 24.33 8.10 9.23
N THR A 101 23.86 6.86 9.42
CA THR A 101 22.89 6.48 10.48
C THR A 101 23.38 6.71 11.90
N ARG A 102 24.69 6.97 12.11
CA ARG A 102 25.25 7.36 13.42
C ARG A 102 25.20 8.87 13.68
N SER A 103 24.98 9.70 12.66
CA SER A 103 24.89 11.15 12.84
C SER A 103 23.53 11.55 13.42
N TRP A 104 23.54 12.22 14.58
CA TRP A 104 22.34 12.72 15.22
C TRP A 104 21.60 13.74 14.35
N SER A 105 22.32 14.60 13.61
CA SER A 105 21.71 15.61 12.74
C SER A 105 21.03 14.99 11.51
N ALA A 106 21.65 13.98 10.89
CA ALA A 106 21.08 13.27 9.75
C ALA A 106 19.85 12.44 10.13
N ASN A 107 19.88 11.83 11.32
CA ASN A 107 18.73 11.11 11.88
C ASN A 107 17.58 12.06 12.20
N LEU A 108 17.85 13.20 12.86
CA LEU A 108 16.82 14.18 13.18
C LEU A 108 16.17 14.75 11.92
N PHE A 109 16.98 15.15 10.93
CA PHE A 109 16.48 15.67 9.65
C PHE A 109 15.59 14.66 8.93
N SER A 110 16.05 13.40 8.81
CA SER A 110 15.30 12.35 8.11
C SER A 110 13.99 12.01 8.83
N SER A 111 14.00 12.00 10.17
CA SER A 111 12.79 11.80 10.98
C SER A 111 11.79 12.94 10.81
N VAL A 112 12.24 14.20 10.91
CA VAL A 112 11.38 15.37 10.73
C VAL A 112 10.77 15.36 9.34
N LEU A 113 11.59 15.14 8.30
CA LEU A 113 11.11 15.11 6.92
C LEU A 113 10.04 14.02 6.72
N LEU A 114 10.27 12.83 7.25
CA LEU A 114 9.33 11.71 7.08
C LEU A 114 8.03 11.93 7.87
N VAL A 115 8.10 12.41 9.11
CA VAL A 115 6.91 12.74 9.90
C VAL A 115 6.13 13.89 9.27
N SER A 116 6.82 14.92 8.76
CA SER A 116 6.19 15.99 7.99
C SER A 116 5.54 15.48 6.70
N ALA A 117 6.14 14.49 6.02
CA ALA A 117 5.54 13.88 4.84
C ALA A 117 4.25 13.12 5.19
N TRP A 118 4.21 12.36 6.30
CA TRP A 118 2.98 11.74 6.81
C TRP A 118 1.92 12.79 7.17
N GLY A 119 2.32 13.87 7.85
CA GLY A 119 1.43 14.97 8.21
C GLY A 119 0.85 15.69 6.99
N TRP A 120 1.68 15.94 5.96
CA TRP A 120 1.23 16.48 4.68
C TRP A 120 0.25 15.54 3.98
N PHE A 121 0.54 14.25 3.97
CA PHE A 121 -0.33 13.25 3.38
C PHE A 121 -1.70 13.19 4.08
N LEU A 122 -1.73 13.26 5.42
CA LEU A 122 -2.97 13.37 6.19
C LEU A 122 -3.73 14.66 5.86
N TYR A 123 -3.05 15.79 5.79
CA TYR A 123 -3.63 17.08 5.46
C TYR A 123 -4.29 17.06 4.07
N GLN A 124 -3.60 16.51 3.07
CA GLN A 124 -4.15 16.31 1.72
C GLN A 124 -5.34 15.35 1.72
N GLY A 125 -5.29 14.27 2.50
CA GLY A 125 -6.39 13.31 2.63
C GLY A 125 -7.67 13.92 3.24
N ILE A 126 -7.56 14.95 4.07
CA ILE A 126 -8.71 15.64 4.70
C ILE A 126 -9.27 16.73 3.78
N ILE A 127 -8.40 17.50 3.12
CA ILE A 127 -8.80 18.67 2.33
C ILE A 127 -9.25 18.31 0.92
N ASP A 128 -8.85 17.15 0.39
CA ASP A 128 -9.26 16.72 -0.94
C ASP A 128 -10.54 15.86 -0.86
N PRO A 129 -11.74 16.44 -1.05
CA PRO A 129 -13.01 15.73 -0.88
C PRO A 129 -13.24 14.59 -1.88
N LEU A 130 -12.45 14.50 -2.96
CA LEU A 130 -12.67 13.55 -4.05
C LEU A 130 -11.41 12.84 -4.55
N GLY A 131 -10.20 13.36 -4.29
CA GLY A 131 -8.97 12.93 -4.96
C GLY A 131 -7.96 12.15 -4.13
N GLY A 132 -7.75 12.46 -2.85
CA GLY A 132 -6.62 11.92 -2.09
C GLY A 132 -6.65 10.39 -1.99
N ILE A 133 -7.56 9.84 -1.20
CA ILE A 133 -7.60 8.40 -0.90
C ILE A 133 -7.98 7.56 -2.13
N ASN A 134 -8.92 8.04 -2.95
CA ASN A 134 -9.43 7.29 -4.10
C ASN A 134 -8.42 7.18 -5.25
N SER A 135 -7.57 8.19 -5.44
CA SER A 135 -6.53 8.17 -6.49
C SER A 135 -5.30 7.37 -6.06
N LEU A 136 -5.00 7.36 -4.76
CA LEU A 136 -3.90 6.57 -4.18
C LEU A 136 -4.18 5.07 -4.16
N TRP A 137 -5.44 4.66 -4.02
CA TRP A 137 -5.79 3.24 -3.90
C TRP A 137 -5.33 2.38 -5.09
N PRO A 138 -5.58 2.79 -6.36
CA PRO A 138 -5.02 2.10 -7.51
C PRO A 138 -3.49 2.07 -7.55
N LEU A 139 -2.81 3.14 -7.14
CA LEU A 139 -1.35 3.19 -7.10
C LEU A 139 -0.78 2.24 -6.05
N PHE A 140 -1.41 2.18 -4.87
CA PHE A 140 -1.03 1.24 -3.81
C PHE A 140 -1.18 -0.21 -4.27
N GLY A 141 -2.30 -0.54 -4.92
CA GLY A 141 -2.52 -1.86 -5.50
C GLY A 141 -1.45 -2.22 -6.54
N LEU A 142 -1.13 -1.30 -7.45
CA LEU A 142 -0.10 -1.51 -8.47
C LEU A 142 1.29 -1.70 -7.83
N ALA A 143 1.66 -0.85 -6.88
CA ALA A 143 2.96 -0.90 -6.19
C ALA A 143 3.17 -2.23 -5.46
N ASN A 144 2.15 -2.74 -4.77
CA ASN A 144 2.24 -4.03 -4.06
C ASN A 144 2.48 -5.20 -5.01
N GLN A 145 1.81 -5.23 -6.15
CA GLN A 145 2.02 -6.29 -7.14
C GLN A 145 3.41 -6.19 -7.78
N LEU A 146 3.90 -4.98 -8.02
CA LEU A 146 5.26 -4.76 -8.51
C LEU A 146 6.33 -5.14 -7.47
N LEU A 147 6.08 -4.92 -6.18
CA LEU A 147 6.96 -5.40 -5.11
C LEU A 147 7.02 -6.93 -5.07
N SER A 148 5.89 -7.61 -5.29
CA SER A 148 5.85 -9.07 -5.42
C SER A 148 6.72 -9.57 -6.59
N VAL A 149 6.67 -8.88 -7.74
CA VAL A 149 7.56 -9.17 -8.89
C VAL A 149 9.04 -9.06 -8.48
N VAL A 150 9.43 -7.98 -7.79
CA VAL A 150 10.82 -7.79 -7.32
C VAL A 150 11.22 -8.87 -6.32
N ALA A 151 10.35 -9.22 -5.37
CA ALA A 151 10.60 -10.28 -4.40
C ALA A 151 10.80 -11.65 -5.06
N LEU A 152 9.99 -11.98 -6.07
CA LEU A 152 10.14 -13.20 -6.86
C LEU A 152 11.44 -13.19 -7.67
N CYS A 153 11.83 -12.06 -8.26
CA CYS A 153 13.14 -11.92 -8.91
C CYS A 153 14.30 -12.17 -7.93
N LEU A 154 14.22 -11.61 -6.72
CA LEU A 154 15.22 -11.86 -5.68
C LEU A 154 15.27 -13.34 -5.29
N GLY A 155 14.10 -13.95 -5.06
CA GLY A 155 13.99 -15.38 -4.72
C GLY A 155 14.59 -16.28 -5.80
N THR A 156 14.29 -16.03 -7.08
CA THR A 156 14.91 -16.76 -8.20
C THR A 156 16.42 -16.58 -8.22
N THR A 157 16.91 -15.36 -7.99
CA THR A 157 18.35 -15.07 -7.93
C THR A 157 19.05 -15.86 -6.82
N ILE A 158 18.44 -15.94 -5.64
CA ILE A 158 18.96 -16.69 -4.49
C ILE A 158 19.01 -18.19 -4.82
N LEU A 159 17.93 -18.76 -5.36
CA LEU A 159 17.89 -20.19 -5.73
C LEU A 159 18.98 -20.56 -6.75
N ILE A 160 19.21 -19.71 -7.75
CA ILE A 160 20.30 -19.90 -8.73
C ILE A 160 21.65 -19.87 -8.02
N LYS A 161 21.88 -18.90 -7.13
CA LYS A 161 23.14 -18.80 -6.39
C LYS A 161 23.38 -20.01 -5.47
N MET A 162 22.33 -20.56 -4.87
CA MET A 162 22.38 -21.79 -4.06
C MET A 162 22.52 -23.08 -4.89
N HIS A 163 22.68 -22.98 -6.22
CA HIS A 163 22.79 -24.13 -7.14
C HIS A 163 21.55 -25.05 -7.11
N LYS A 164 20.41 -24.53 -6.65
CA LYS A 164 19.12 -25.25 -6.55
C LYS A 164 18.33 -25.16 -7.85
N GLY A 165 18.99 -25.50 -8.97
CA GLY A 165 18.48 -25.39 -10.35
C GLY A 165 17.08 -26.02 -10.55
N LYS A 166 16.85 -27.17 -9.93
CA LYS A 166 15.60 -27.94 -10.04
C LYS A 166 14.38 -27.23 -9.46
N TYR A 167 14.57 -26.27 -8.54
CA TYR A 167 13.48 -25.58 -7.86
C TYR A 167 13.15 -24.20 -8.45
N LEU A 168 13.83 -23.78 -9.54
CA LEU A 168 13.59 -22.46 -10.14
C LEU A 168 12.13 -22.25 -10.53
N PHE A 169 11.45 -23.30 -11.01
CA PHE A 169 10.05 -23.21 -11.48
C PHE A 169 9.11 -22.66 -10.39
N ILE A 170 9.40 -22.93 -9.11
CA ILE A 170 8.58 -22.48 -7.97
C ILE A 170 8.54 -20.94 -7.89
N THR A 171 9.60 -20.27 -8.32
CA THR A 171 9.68 -18.80 -8.31
C THR A 171 9.40 -18.19 -9.67
N VAL A 172 9.89 -18.81 -10.75
CA VAL A 172 9.75 -18.29 -12.12
C VAL A 172 8.32 -18.38 -12.63
N LEU A 173 7.58 -19.44 -12.32
CA LEU A 173 6.19 -19.58 -12.80
C LEU A 173 5.28 -18.50 -12.18
N PRO A 174 5.24 -18.28 -10.85
CA PRO A 174 4.54 -17.14 -10.26
C PRO A 174 5.06 -15.80 -10.76
N LEU A 175 6.37 -15.65 -10.98
CA LEU A 175 6.94 -14.42 -11.52
C LEU A 175 6.38 -14.08 -12.90
N CYS A 176 6.36 -15.03 -13.83
CA CYS A 176 5.81 -14.83 -15.16
C CYS A 176 4.32 -14.46 -15.12
N PHE A 177 3.55 -15.12 -14.25
CA PHE A 177 2.14 -14.80 -14.03
C PHE A 177 1.96 -13.38 -13.47
N MET A 178 2.70 -13.04 -12.41
CA MET A 178 2.66 -11.72 -11.79
C MET A 178 3.07 -10.63 -12.77
N CYS A 179 4.12 -10.85 -13.57
CA CYS A 179 4.49 -9.93 -14.64
C CYS A 179 3.34 -9.76 -15.64
N ALA A 180 2.80 -10.85 -16.18
CA ALA A 180 1.73 -10.78 -17.18
C ALA A 180 0.51 -10.00 -16.65
N VAL A 181 0.03 -10.31 -15.45
CA VAL A 181 -1.14 -9.65 -14.87
C VAL A 181 -0.83 -8.20 -14.49
N THR A 182 0.30 -7.94 -13.83
CA THR A 182 0.61 -6.60 -13.31
C THR A 182 0.95 -5.61 -14.41
N PHE A 183 1.75 -6.01 -15.42
CA PHE A 183 2.06 -5.13 -16.55
C PHE A 183 0.83 -4.89 -17.43
N SER A 184 -0.01 -5.90 -17.65
CA SER A 184 -1.26 -5.72 -18.41
C SER A 184 -2.23 -4.80 -17.67
N ALA A 185 -2.43 -5.00 -16.37
CA ALA A 185 -3.28 -4.15 -15.54
C ALA A 185 -2.75 -2.71 -15.45
N GLY A 186 -1.42 -2.54 -15.28
CA GLY A 186 -0.77 -1.23 -15.28
C GLY A 186 -0.95 -0.50 -16.61
N TYR A 187 -0.77 -1.20 -17.73
CA TYR A 187 -1.02 -0.64 -19.07
C TYR A 187 -2.46 -0.17 -19.23
N LEU A 188 -3.45 -0.99 -18.86
CA LEU A 188 -4.86 -0.61 -18.89
C LEU A 188 -5.15 0.57 -17.96
N LYS A 189 -4.58 0.61 -16.76
CA LYS A 189 -4.80 1.70 -15.81
C LYS A 189 -4.24 3.04 -16.31
N ILE A 190 -3.19 3.03 -17.13
CA ILE A 190 -2.60 4.26 -17.68
C ILE A 190 -3.31 4.67 -18.97
N PHE A 191 -3.49 3.73 -19.92
CA PHE A 191 -3.86 4.02 -21.31
C PHE A 191 -5.28 3.60 -21.71
N SER A 192 -6.07 2.99 -20.82
CA SER A 192 -7.43 2.58 -21.19
C SER A 192 -8.27 3.77 -21.66
N PRO A 193 -9.02 3.63 -22.77
CA PRO A 193 -9.88 4.69 -23.29
C PRO A 193 -11.09 4.96 -22.38
N ASP A 194 -11.46 4.03 -21.50
CA ASP A 194 -12.55 4.22 -20.54
C ASP A 194 -12.11 5.17 -19.41
N PRO A 195 -12.76 6.35 -19.25
CA PRO A 195 -12.43 7.32 -18.20
C PRO A 195 -12.51 6.79 -16.77
N LYS A 196 -13.26 5.69 -16.53
CA LYS A 196 -13.35 5.07 -15.20
C LYS A 196 -12.13 4.21 -14.88
N LEU A 197 -11.44 3.73 -15.92
CA LEU A 197 -10.31 2.81 -15.78
C LEU A 197 -8.98 3.54 -15.98
N GLY A 198 -8.86 4.32 -17.05
CA GLY A 198 -7.62 4.98 -17.45
C GLY A 198 -7.38 6.32 -16.74
N PHE A 199 -6.17 6.51 -16.21
CA PHE A 199 -5.78 7.80 -15.61
C PHE A 199 -5.75 8.93 -16.63
N LEU A 200 -5.21 8.69 -17.83
CA LEU A 200 -5.11 9.72 -18.87
C LEU A 200 -6.48 10.07 -19.48
N SER A 201 -7.34 9.07 -19.70
CA SER A 201 -8.70 9.28 -20.22
C SER A 201 -9.60 9.93 -19.19
N GLY A 202 -9.50 9.54 -17.91
CA GLY A 202 -10.20 10.19 -16.82
C GLY A 202 -9.78 11.64 -16.60
N ALA A 203 -8.47 11.94 -16.65
CA ALA A 203 -7.99 13.32 -16.60
C ALA A 203 -8.55 14.17 -17.75
N ARG A 204 -8.61 13.64 -18.97
CA ARG A 204 -9.24 14.34 -20.12
C ARG A 204 -10.73 14.57 -19.91
N SER A 205 -11.45 13.58 -19.38
CA SER A 205 -12.87 13.70 -19.07
C SER A 205 -13.13 14.80 -18.04
N LEU A 206 -12.32 14.85 -16.98
CA LEU A 206 -12.42 15.87 -15.94
C LEU A 206 -12.15 17.28 -16.49
N LEU A 207 -11.15 17.43 -17.38
CA LEU A 207 -10.88 18.71 -18.05
C LEU A 207 -12.02 19.13 -18.98
N HIS A 208 -12.62 18.20 -19.70
CA HIS A 208 -13.77 18.48 -20.56
C HIS A 208 -14.99 18.90 -19.73
N GLU A 209 -15.23 18.26 -18.58
CA GLU A 209 -16.30 18.62 -17.65
C GLU A 209 -16.04 20.00 -17.02
N ALA A 210 -14.80 20.29 -16.63
CA ALA A 210 -14.40 21.60 -16.10
C ALA A 210 -14.67 22.74 -17.09
N ALA A 211 -14.47 22.52 -18.39
CA ALA A 211 -14.72 23.51 -19.43
C ALA A 211 -16.22 23.82 -19.63
N GLY A 212 -17.12 22.91 -19.23
CA GLY A 212 -18.57 23.09 -19.32
C GLY A 212 -19.22 23.73 -18.10
N ILE A 213 -18.46 23.97 -17.02
CA ILE A 213 -18.99 24.47 -15.74
C ILE A 213 -18.78 25.98 -15.64
N VAL A 214 -19.86 26.70 -15.34
CA VAL A 214 -19.87 28.17 -15.18
C VAL A 214 -19.28 28.61 -13.83
N ASP A 215 -19.35 27.75 -12.81
CA ASP A 215 -18.82 28.01 -11.47
C ASP A 215 -17.28 27.86 -11.45
N PRO A 216 -16.52 28.96 -11.27
CA PRO A 216 -15.07 28.94 -11.36
C PRO A 216 -14.41 28.09 -10.26
N ALA A 217 -15.04 27.97 -9.09
CA ALA A 217 -14.50 27.17 -7.99
C ALA A 217 -14.54 25.67 -8.33
N LYS A 218 -15.68 25.19 -8.84
CA LYS A 218 -15.86 23.79 -9.24
C LYS A 218 -15.02 23.43 -10.47
N ALA A 219 -14.90 24.34 -11.44
CA ALA A 219 -14.03 24.13 -12.59
C ALA A 219 -12.56 23.99 -12.17
N ALA A 220 -12.09 24.81 -11.22
CA ALA A 220 -10.74 24.72 -10.67
C ALA A 220 -10.50 23.40 -9.92
N ASP A 221 -11.47 22.91 -9.16
CA ASP A 221 -11.37 21.63 -8.44
C ASP A 221 -11.24 20.44 -9.40
N LEU A 222 -12.02 20.40 -10.48
CA LEU A 222 -11.92 19.35 -11.49
C LEU A 222 -10.59 19.41 -12.26
N ALA A 223 -10.11 20.62 -12.57
CA ALA A 223 -8.80 20.79 -13.19
C ALA A 223 -7.66 20.31 -12.27
N ARG A 224 -7.75 20.59 -10.95
CA ARG A 224 -6.82 20.08 -9.95
C ARG A 224 -6.84 18.55 -9.90
N GLN A 225 -8.02 17.93 -9.88
CA GLN A 225 -8.17 16.47 -9.89
C GLN A 225 -7.60 15.84 -11.17
N ALA A 226 -7.82 16.46 -12.33
CA ALA A 226 -7.20 16.02 -13.58
C ALA A 226 -5.66 16.05 -13.51
N GLY A 227 -5.09 17.09 -12.89
CA GLY A 227 -3.64 17.18 -12.64
C GLY A 227 -3.12 16.06 -11.75
N VAL A 228 -3.86 15.70 -10.69
CA VAL A 228 -3.51 14.55 -9.83
C VAL A 228 -3.52 13.25 -10.62
N TRP A 229 -4.53 13.00 -11.46
CA TRP A 229 -4.60 11.78 -12.27
C TRP A 229 -3.47 11.69 -13.31
N GLN A 230 -3.04 12.82 -13.86
CA GLN A 230 -1.88 12.87 -14.75
C GLN A 230 -0.57 12.57 -13.98
N PHE A 231 -0.43 13.10 -12.77
CA PHE A 231 0.70 12.79 -11.90
C PHE A 231 0.71 11.31 -11.53
N ASP A 232 -0.44 10.72 -11.20
CA ASP A 232 -0.55 9.29 -10.88
C ASP A 232 -0.22 8.41 -12.08
N ALA A 233 -0.63 8.82 -13.29
CA ALA A 233 -0.20 8.15 -14.52
C ALA A 233 1.33 8.17 -14.68
N LEU A 234 1.97 9.31 -14.41
CA LEU A 234 3.42 9.44 -14.46
C LEU A 234 4.11 8.52 -13.43
N VAL A 235 3.62 8.50 -12.19
CA VAL A 235 4.14 7.63 -11.13
C VAL A 235 3.96 6.14 -11.49
N ALA A 236 2.80 5.76 -12.02
CA ALA A 236 2.54 4.39 -12.46
C ALA A 236 3.48 3.96 -13.59
N VAL A 237 3.69 4.81 -14.59
CA VAL A 237 4.68 4.57 -15.67
C VAL A 237 6.08 4.40 -15.08
N PHE A 238 6.48 5.29 -14.18
CA PHE A 238 7.79 5.24 -13.53
C PHE A 238 8.01 3.91 -12.80
N PHE A 239 7.05 3.44 -12.00
CA PHE A 239 7.15 2.15 -11.31
C PHE A 239 7.20 0.96 -12.27
N LEU A 240 6.37 0.95 -13.31
CA LEU A 240 6.38 -0.12 -14.31
C LEU A 240 7.73 -0.21 -15.03
N VAL A 241 8.28 0.94 -15.46
CA VAL A 241 9.59 1.00 -16.13
C VAL A 241 10.70 0.54 -15.19
N LEU A 242 10.72 1.04 -13.94
CA LEU A 242 11.72 0.66 -12.95
C LEU A 242 11.72 -0.86 -12.71
N VAL A 243 10.56 -1.45 -12.49
CA VAL A 243 10.44 -2.90 -12.23
C VAL A 243 10.76 -3.70 -13.49
N LEU A 244 10.39 -3.22 -14.67
CA LEU A 244 10.79 -3.85 -15.93
C LEU A 244 12.31 -3.91 -16.06
N LEU A 245 13.01 -2.82 -15.74
CA LEU A 245 14.48 -2.80 -15.74
C LEU A 245 15.06 -3.81 -14.74
N ILE A 246 14.46 -3.94 -13.55
CA ILE A 246 14.87 -4.94 -12.55
C ILE A 246 14.66 -6.36 -13.07
N VAL A 247 13.51 -6.66 -13.69
CA VAL A 247 13.20 -7.97 -14.26
C VAL A 247 14.19 -8.31 -15.38
N LEU A 248 14.45 -7.38 -16.30
CA LEU A 248 15.41 -7.56 -17.39
C LEU A 248 16.85 -7.73 -16.87
N GLY A 249 17.24 -6.92 -15.88
CA GLY A 249 18.54 -7.04 -15.21
C GLY A 249 18.71 -8.38 -14.50
N SER A 250 17.67 -8.84 -13.81
CA SER A 250 17.64 -10.14 -13.12
C SER A 250 17.71 -11.29 -14.12
N ALA A 251 16.92 -11.25 -15.19
CA ALA A 251 16.94 -12.25 -16.25
C ALA A 251 18.33 -12.35 -16.92
N ARG A 252 18.96 -11.20 -17.21
CA ARG A 252 20.34 -11.15 -17.71
C ARG A 252 21.32 -11.78 -16.71
N GLN A 253 21.18 -11.49 -15.43
CA GLN A 253 22.03 -12.06 -14.39
C GLN A 253 21.84 -13.59 -14.28
N TRP A 254 20.61 -14.09 -14.33
CA TRP A 254 20.32 -15.52 -14.30
C TRP A 254 20.94 -16.23 -15.48
N TRP A 255 20.82 -15.65 -16.68
CA TRP A 255 21.47 -16.17 -17.88
C TRP A 255 22.99 -16.25 -17.75
N GLN A 256 23.63 -15.21 -17.20
CA GLN A 256 25.07 -15.20 -16.97
C GLN A 256 25.54 -16.24 -15.94
N LEU A 257 24.75 -16.42 -14.87
CA LEU A 257 25.04 -17.39 -13.81
C LEU A 257 24.85 -18.83 -14.30
N LEU A 258 23.78 -19.12 -15.05
CA LEU A 258 23.53 -20.45 -15.62
C LEU A 258 24.56 -20.82 -16.69
N ARG A 259 25.09 -19.84 -17.43
CA ARG A 259 26.19 -20.05 -18.40
C ARG A 259 27.59 -20.09 -17.77
N GLY A 260 27.73 -19.94 -16.46
CA GLY A 260 29.02 -19.95 -15.76
C GLY A 260 29.93 -18.73 -16.02
N THR A 261 29.41 -17.68 -16.66
CA THR A 261 30.19 -16.48 -17.02
C THR A 261 30.41 -15.49 -15.86
N ARG A 262 29.67 -15.65 -14.75
CA ARG A 262 29.87 -14.90 -13.50
C ARG A 262 30.11 -15.87 -12.35
N ARG A 263 31.11 -15.56 -11.50
CA ARG A 263 31.32 -16.28 -10.24
C ARG A 263 30.16 -15.99 -9.27
N VAL A 264 29.65 -17.05 -8.64
CA VAL A 264 28.66 -16.94 -7.57
C VAL A 264 29.38 -16.40 -6.33
N VAL A 265 29.16 -15.12 -6.03
CA VAL A 265 29.59 -14.53 -4.74
C VAL A 265 28.38 -14.54 -3.80
N LEU A 266 28.49 -15.34 -2.75
CA LEU A 266 27.58 -15.40 -1.61
C LEU A 266 28.21 -14.57 -0.49
N HIS A 267 27.46 -13.59 0.03
CA HIS A 267 27.84 -12.83 1.24
C HIS A 267 27.11 -13.46 2.42
N GLU A 268 27.31 -14.74 2.64
CA GLU A 268 26.77 -15.41 3.83
C GLU A 268 27.58 -14.96 5.04
N SER A 269 26.89 -14.71 6.16
CA SER A 269 27.58 -14.53 7.45
C SER A 269 28.36 -15.80 7.76
N GLU A 270 29.55 -15.66 8.34
CA GLU A 270 30.37 -16.80 8.75
C GLU A 270 29.53 -17.76 9.60
N PHE A 271 29.59 -19.05 9.28
CA PHE A 271 28.83 -20.06 10.00
C PHE A 271 29.29 -20.08 11.46
N VAL A 272 28.39 -19.74 12.38
CA VAL A 272 28.65 -19.85 13.81
C VAL A 272 28.12 -21.21 14.28
N PRO A 273 28.99 -22.20 14.55
CA PRO A 273 28.56 -23.46 15.13
C PRO A 273 28.01 -23.20 16.54
N ILE A 274 26.81 -23.71 16.84
CA ILE A 274 26.28 -23.72 18.20
C ILE A 274 27.16 -24.68 19.01
N SER A 275 27.77 -24.16 20.07
CA SER A 275 28.59 -24.99 20.96
C SER A 275 27.71 -25.95 21.76
N ALA A 276 28.26 -27.10 22.17
CA ALA A 276 27.55 -28.06 23.02
C ALA A 276 27.06 -27.44 24.34
N ALA A 277 27.74 -26.39 24.84
CA ALA A 277 27.32 -25.64 26.02
C ALA A 277 26.05 -24.81 25.79
N GLN A 278 25.89 -24.21 24.60
CA GLN A 278 24.69 -23.45 24.23
C GLN A 278 23.48 -24.37 23.97
N LEU A 279 23.71 -25.60 23.48
CA LEU A 279 22.67 -26.62 23.33
C LEU A 279 22.13 -27.13 24.68
N ALA A 280 22.92 -27.03 25.76
CA ALA A 280 22.52 -27.46 27.10
C ALA A 280 21.70 -26.40 27.86
N GLU A 281 21.62 -25.16 27.35
CA GLU A 281 20.82 -24.06 27.90
C GLU A 281 19.40 -23.99 27.30
N PHE A 282 19.10 -24.79 26.27
CA PHE A 282 17.76 -24.94 25.65
C PHE A 282 17.08 -26.24 26.10
#